data_AF-A0A4R4VIJ7-F1
#
_entry.id   AF-A0A4R4VIJ7-F1
#
_cell.length_a   1.000
_cell.length_b   1.000
_cell.length_c   1.000
_cell.angle_alpha   90.00
_cell.angle_beta   90.00
_cell.angle_gamma   90.00
#
_symmetry.space_group_name_H-M   'P 1'
#
loop_
_entity.id
_entity.type
_entity.pdbx_description
1 polymer ?
#
loop_
_entity_poly.entity_id
_entity_poly.type
_entity_poly.pdbx_seq_one_letter_code
_entity_poly.pdbx_strand_id
1 'polypeptide(L)'
;MTASTTRQVDGRSARWAGYREKRRKELVDAALSAIAKHGPEVSVELMAEEAGVARPRLYKYFNDTADLGAAIAERVAEMVTAELAPMFNPRGTPREMIRAAIGAHTNWLAEHGNLYRYLSMNSATGESGQNVVADVKTVIARQVTGLFQYFLDQFGIQVPVVQPLAFGIVGLVESSAGSWLQEPNGLTLDELTDWLCDWTWQLLDQSLQVYGLELDPDLPLAEADPADG
;
A
#
# COMPACT_ATOMS: atom_id res chain seq x y z
N MET A 1 -0.27 -8.30 56.96
CA MET A 1 -0.66 -9.21 55.86
C MET A 1 -1.71 -8.51 55.01
N THR A 2 -1.34 -7.98 53.85
CA THR A 2 -2.28 -7.63 52.77
C THR A 2 -1.50 -7.51 51.47
N ALA A 3 -1.53 -8.54 50.64
CA ALA A 3 -1.11 -8.46 49.25
C ALA A 3 -1.95 -9.40 48.38
N SER A 4 -2.25 -8.90 47.18
CA SER A 4 -2.59 -9.67 45.98
C SER A 4 -4.05 -10.07 45.76
N THR A 5 -4.84 -9.14 45.18
CA THR A 5 -6.04 -9.50 44.39
C THR A 5 -6.07 -8.83 43.00
N THR A 6 -5.25 -7.81 42.73
CA THR A 6 -5.38 -7.00 41.50
C THR A 6 -4.76 -7.63 40.24
N ARG A 7 -3.85 -8.60 40.36
CA ARG A 7 -3.03 -9.09 39.22
C ARG A 7 -3.68 -10.16 38.34
N GLN A 8 -4.83 -10.72 38.74
CA GLN A 8 -5.46 -11.88 38.08
C GLN A 8 -6.60 -11.52 37.11
N VAL A 9 -7.14 -10.29 37.18
CA VAL A 9 -8.21 -9.80 36.29
C VAL A 9 -7.62 -9.31 34.96
N ASP A 10 -6.47 -8.63 34.99
CA ASP A 10 -5.80 -8.06 33.80
C ASP A 10 -5.38 -9.12 32.79
N GLY A 11 -4.93 -10.29 33.24
CA GLY A 11 -4.52 -11.39 32.35
C GLY A 11 -5.67 -12.00 31.55
N ARG A 12 -6.91 -11.98 32.06
CA ARG A 12 -8.09 -12.47 31.33
C ARG A 12 -8.59 -11.44 30.32
N SER A 13 -8.60 -10.16 30.71
CA SER A 13 -8.96 -9.06 29.82
C SER A 13 -7.98 -8.92 28.65
N ALA A 14 -6.67 -9.03 28.90
CA ALA A 14 -5.64 -9.01 27.86
C ALA A 14 -5.74 -10.21 26.91
N ARG A 15 -5.97 -11.42 27.44
CA ARG A 15 -6.18 -12.62 26.62
C ARG A 15 -7.45 -12.55 25.79
N TRP A 16 -8.53 -12.01 26.34
CA TRP A 16 -9.78 -11.80 25.61
C TRP A 16 -9.66 -10.73 24.53
N ALA A 17 -8.94 -9.64 24.80
CA ALA A 17 -8.61 -8.62 23.81
C ALA A 17 -7.79 -9.20 22.66
N GLY A 18 -6.73 -9.97 22.96
CA GLY A 18 -5.92 -10.64 21.94
C GLY A 18 -6.71 -11.68 21.13
N TYR A 19 -7.60 -12.43 21.76
CA TYR A 19 -8.51 -13.36 21.06
C TYR A 19 -9.49 -12.62 20.15
N ARG A 20 -10.10 -11.52 20.65
CA ARG A 20 -11.03 -10.70 19.87
C ARG A 20 -10.33 -10.09 18.65
N GLU A 21 -9.12 -9.58 18.83
CA GLU A 21 -8.34 -8.97 17.76
C GLU A 21 -7.98 -10.00 16.68
N LYS A 22 -7.46 -11.17 17.08
CA LYS A 22 -7.22 -12.28 16.15
C LYS A 22 -8.49 -12.63 15.36
N ARG A 23 -9.63 -12.71 16.05
CA ARG A 23 -10.90 -13.05 15.40
C ARG A 23 -11.41 -11.93 14.48
N ARG A 24 -11.18 -10.66 14.81
CA ARG A 24 -11.44 -9.53 13.89
C ARG A 24 -10.64 -9.70 12.60
N LYS A 25 -9.34 -9.98 12.69
CA LYS A 25 -8.48 -10.22 11.51
C LYS A 25 -8.99 -11.37 10.64
N GLU A 26 -9.31 -12.52 11.24
CA GLU A 26 -9.88 -13.67 10.51
C GLU A 26 -11.18 -13.32 9.76
N LEU A 27 -12.05 -12.49 10.36
CA LEU A 27 -13.28 -12.05 9.70
C LEU A 27 -13.01 -11.05 8.57
N VAL A 28 -12.02 -10.17 8.73
CA VAL A 28 -11.59 -9.25 7.67
C VAL A 28 -10.97 -10.01 6.50
N ASP A 29 -10.10 -10.99 6.74
CA ASP A 29 -9.50 -11.81 5.67
C ASP A 29 -10.58 -12.57 4.86
N ALA A 30 -11.62 -13.05 5.52
CA ALA A 30 -12.77 -13.65 4.85
C ALA A 30 -13.59 -12.62 4.05
N ALA A 31 -13.78 -11.40 4.58
CA ALA A 31 -14.43 -10.32 3.84
C ALA A 31 -13.62 -9.92 2.59
N LEU A 32 -12.28 -9.86 2.68
CA LEU A 32 -11.41 -9.64 1.52
C LEU A 32 -11.58 -10.74 0.46
N SER A 33 -11.66 -12.00 0.90
CA SER A 33 -11.93 -13.13 0.00
C SER A 33 -13.28 -13.00 -0.70
N ALA A 34 -14.32 -12.55 0.04
CA ALA A 34 -15.64 -12.29 -0.51
C ALA A 34 -15.61 -11.15 -1.55
N ILE A 35 -14.91 -10.04 -1.28
CA ILE A 35 -14.76 -8.93 -2.24
C ILE A 35 -14.00 -9.40 -3.48
N ALA A 36 -12.91 -10.14 -3.30
CA ALA A 36 -12.13 -10.67 -4.42
C ALA A 36 -12.96 -11.56 -5.35
N LYS A 37 -13.86 -12.37 -4.79
CA LYS A 37 -14.71 -13.34 -5.52
C LYS A 37 -15.99 -12.74 -6.10
N HIS A 38 -16.67 -11.89 -5.34
CA HIS A 38 -18.01 -11.38 -5.67
C HIS A 38 -18.01 -9.95 -6.22
N GLY A 39 -16.88 -9.25 -6.15
CA GLY A 39 -16.73 -7.89 -6.66
C GLY A 39 -16.90 -6.81 -5.58
N PRO A 40 -16.72 -5.53 -5.96
CA PRO A 40 -16.67 -4.40 -5.04
C PRO A 40 -18.03 -4.03 -4.42
N GLU A 41 -19.15 -4.55 -4.94
CA GLU A 41 -20.49 -4.31 -4.42
C GLU A 41 -20.98 -5.43 -3.49
N VAL A 42 -20.08 -6.31 -3.04
CA VAL A 42 -20.43 -7.46 -2.19
C VAL A 42 -21.11 -7.01 -0.89
N SER A 43 -22.18 -7.70 -0.52
CA SER A 43 -22.95 -7.38 0.69
C SER A 43 -22.32 -7.95 1.95
N VAL A 44 -22.64 -7.36 3.10
CA VAL A 44 -22.18 -7.84 4.42
C VAL A 44 -22.69 -9.26 4.70
N GLU A 45 -23.85 -9.64 4.16
CA GLU A 45 -24.37 -11.01 4.24
C GLU A 45 -23.42 -12.01 3.57
N LEU A 46 -23.00 -11.74 2.34
CA LEU A 46 -22.06 -12.60 1.62
C LEU A 46 -20.69 -12.63 2.29
N MET A 47 -20.21 -11.51 2.84
CA MET A 47 -18.99 -11.49 3.64
C MET A 47 -19.10 -12.39 4.89
N ALA A 48 -20.25 -12.37 5.57
CA ALA A 48 -20.49 -13.22 6.73
C ALA A 48 -20.55 -14.72 6.35
N GLU A 49 -21.19 -15.02 5.22
CA GLU A 49 -21.25 -16.37 4.64
C GLU A 49 -19.86 -16.90 4.29
N GLU A 50 -19.02 -16.10 3.61
CA GLU A 50 -17.63 -16.46 3.30
C GLU A 50 -16.81 -16.68 4.59
N ALA A 51 -17.10 -15.93 5.66
CA ALA A 51 -16.50 -16.11 6.98
C ALA A 51 -17.07 -17.29 7.79
N GLY A 52 -18.07 -18.01 7.28
CA GLY A 52 -18.73 -19.12 7.95
C GLY A 52 -19.49 -18.71 9.22
N VAL A 53 -19.99 -17.47 9.29
CA VAL A 53 -20.72 -16.93 10.44
C VAL A 53 -22.04 -16.29 10.02
N ALA A 54 -23.02 -16.26 10.91
CA ALA A 54 -24.24 -15.49 10.68
C ALA A 54 -23.96 -13.98 10.82
N ARG A 55 -24.67 -13.14 10.07
CA ARG A 55 -24.56 -11.66 10.12
C ARG A 55 -24.59 -11.08 11.55
N PRO A 56 -25.49 -11.48 12.47
CA PRO A 56 -25.46 -10.98 13.85
C PRO A 56 -24.19 -11.35 14.63
N ARG A 57 -23.50 -12.43 14.24
CA ARG A 57 -22.25 -12.85 14.87
C ARG A 57 -21.06 -12.04 14.36
N LEU A 58 -21.10 -11.56 13.11
CA LEU A 58 -20.10 -10.64 12.55
C LEU A 58 -20.11 -9.32 13.32
N TYR A 59 -21.29 -8.71 13.53
CA TYR A 59 -21.44 -7.47 14.31
C TYR A 59 -21.19 -7.61 15.83
N LYS A 60 -20.85 -8.81 16.33
CA LYS A 60 -20.28 -8.92 17.69
C LYS A 60 -18.83 -8.42 17.75
N TYR A 61 -18.17 -8.40 16.60
CA TYR A 61 -16.77 -7.99 16.48
C TYR A 61 -16.63 -6.57 15.96
N PHE A 62 -17.59 -6.07 15.18
CA PHE A 62 -17.60 -4.73 14.60
C PHE A 62 -18.78 -3.90 15.11
N ASN A 63 -18.56 -2.62 15.40
CA ASN A 63 -19.59 -1.73 15.94
C ASN A 63 -20.71 -1.48 14.91
N ASP A 64 -20.34 -1.33 13.65
CA ASP A 64 -21.22 -1.06 12.51
C ASP A 64 -20.51 -1.42 11.19
N THR A 65 -21.14 -1.08 10.06
CA THR A 65 -20.58 -1.29 8.73
C THR A 65 -19.36 -0.40 8.46
N ALA A 66 -19.30 0.79 9.07
CA ALA A 66 -18.17 1.71 8.95
C ALA A 66 -16.90 1.12 9.60
N ASP A 67 -17.02 0.54 10.80
CA ASP A 67 -15.94 -0.15 11.50
C ASP A 67 -15.44 -1.38 10.71
N LEU A 68 -16.34 -2.15 10.09
CA LEU A 68 -15.95 -3.23 9.19
C LEU A 68 -15.19 -2.71 7.96
N GLY A 69 -15.70 -1.66 7.30
CA GLY A 69 -15.07 -1.04 6.14
C GLY A 69 -13.69 -0.46 6.46
N ALA A 70 -13.53 0.20 7.61
CA ALA A 70 -12.24 0.70 8.08
C ALA A 70 -11.25 -0.45 8.34
N ALA A 71 -11.68 -1.53 8.98
CA ALA A 71 -10.82 -2.70 9.21
C ALA A 71 -10.40 -3.40 7.91
N ILE A 72 -11.31 -3.48 6.92
CA ILE A 72 -11.00 -3.97 5.58
C ILE A 72 -9.95 -3.07 4.92
N ALA A 73 -10.14 -1.76 4.97
CA ALA A 73 -9.23 -0.80 4.38
C ALA A 73 -7.82 -0.86 5.02
N GLU A 74 -7.74 -0.94 6.35
CA GLU A 74 -6.49 -1.13 7.09
C GLU A 74 -5.78 -2.43 6.66
N ARG A 75 -6.54 -3.52 6.51
CA ARG A 75 -5.95 -4.79 6.06
C ARG A 75 -5.42 -4.73 4.63
N VAL A 76 -6.11 -4.06 3.72
CA VAL A 76 -5.60 -3.84 2.35
C VAL A 76 -4.36 -2.96 2.37
N ALA A 77 -4.33 -1.92 3.21
CA ALA A 77 -3.15 -1.08 3.41
C ALA A 77 -1.93 -1.89 3.88
N GLU A 78 -2.12 -2.81 4.83
CA GLU A 78 -1.07 -3.74 5.26
C GLU A 78 -0.58 -4.61 4.09
N MET A 79 -1.48 -5.12 3.25
CA MET A 79 -1.12 -5.93 2.08
C MET A 79 -0.29 -5.14 1.07
N VAL A 80 -0.73 -3.94 0.70
CA VAL A 80 0.02 -3.06 -0.23
C VAL A 80 1.39 -2.71 0.34
N THR A 81 1.45 -2.36 1.62
CA THR A 81 2.71 -2.02 2.30
C THR A 81 3.67 -3.20 2.32
N ALA A 82 3.17 -4.40 2.59
CA ALA A 82 3.98 -5.62 2.58
C ALA A 82 4.50 -5.96 1.18
N GLU A 83 3.67 -5.78 0.14
CA GLU A 83 4.05 -6.02 -1.25
C GLU A 83 5.16 -5.07 -1.72
N LEU A 84 5.06 -3.79 -1.35
CA LEU A 84 6.04 -2.77 -1.73
C LEU A 84 7.28 -2.73 -0.84
N ALA A 85 7.25 -3.38 0.34
CA ALA A 85 8.35 -3.35 1.30
C ALA A 85 9.72 -3.73 0.72
N PRO A 86 9.85 -4.76 -0.16
CA PRO A 86 11.14 -5.12 -0.76
C PRO A 86 11.73 -4.01 -1.64
N MET A 87 10.90 -3.10 -2.16
CA MET A 87 11.34 -2.02 -3.06
C MET A 87 12.11 -0.91 -2.36
N PHE A 88 12.02 -0.83 -1.03
CA PHE A 88 12.77 0.15 -0.23
C PHE A 88 14.18 -0.30 0.15
N ASN A 89 14.62 -1.47 -0.34
CA ASN A 89 16.01 -1.88 -0.34
C ASN A 89 16.48 -2.16 -1.77
N PRO A 90 16.43 -1.16 -2.65
CA PRO A 90 16.63 -1.37 -4.07
C PRO A 90 18.08 -1.73 -4.38
N ARG A 91 18.26 -2.58 -5.39
CA ARG A 91 19.56 -2.97 -5.93
C ARG A 91 19.55 -2.79 -7.44
N GLY A 92 20.72 -2.58 -8.04
CA GLY A 92 20.87 -2.46 -9.48
C GLY A 92 20.88 -1.02 -9.98
N THR A 93 20.42 -0.83 -11.21
CA THR A 93 20.40 0.47 -11.89
C THR A 93 19.12 1.26 -11.56
N PRO A 94 19.10 2.60 -11.66
CA PRO A 94 17.88 3.40 -11.47
C PRO A 94 16.68 2.87 -12.25
N ARG A 95 16.89 2.44 -13.50
CA ARG A 95 15.83 1.89 -14.35
C ARG A 95 15.27 0.58 -13.79
N GLU A 96 16.13 -0.32 -13.31
CA GLU A 96 15.70 -1.56 -12.66
C GLU A 96 14.89 -1.28 -11.40
N MET A 97 15.32 -0.32 -10.59
CA MET A 97 14.61 0.09 -9.36
C MET A 97 13.21 0.64 -9.65
N ILE A 98 13.11 1.55 -10.63
CA ILE A 98 11.84 2.13 -11.06
C ILE A 98 10.91 1.04 -11.59
N ARG A 99 11.41 0.17 -12.47
CA ARG A 99 10.63 -0.92 -13.06
C ARG A 99 10.13 -1.90 -12.01
N ALA A 100 10.98 -2.26 -11.05
CA ALA A 100 10.59 -3.17 -9.97
C ALA A 100 9.47 -2.56 -9.11
N ALA A 101 9.59 -1.29 -8.71
CA ALA A 101 8.61 -0.63 -7.87
C ALA A 101 7.27 -0.43 -8.57
N ILE A 102 7.29 0.06 -9.82
CA ILE A 102 6.07 0.29 -10.60
C ILE A 102 5.42 -1.04 -10.97
N GLY A 103 6.20 -2.03 -11.41
CA GLY A 103 5.71 -3.36 -11.75
C GLY A 103 5.07 -4.07 -10.56
N ALA A 104 5.65 -3.98 -9.36
CA ALA A 104 5.04 -4.52 -8.14
C ALA A 104 3.67 -3.89 -7.88
N HIS A 105 3.56 -2.56 -8.01
CA HIS A 105 2.30 -1.85 -7.82
C HIS A 105 1.24 -2.20 -8.87
N THR A 106 1.60 -2.18 -10.16
CA THR A 106 0.66 -2.44 -11.25
C THR A 106 0.18 -3.89 -11.25
N ASN A 107 1.06 -4.86 -10.98
CA ASN A 107 0.69 -6.27 -10.82
C ASN A 107 -0.25 -6.47 -9.64
N TRP A 108 0.07 -5.93 -8.46
CA TRP A 108 -0.80 -6.01 -7.29
C TRP A 108 -2.20 -5.44 -7.60
N LEU A 109 -2.25 -4.30 -8.30
CA LEU A 109 -3.52 -3.67 -8.66
C LEU A 109 -4.34 -4.54 -9.63
N ALA A 110 -3.68 -5.14 -10.62
CA ALA A 110 -4.33 -6.05 -11.57
C ALA A 110 -4.85 -7.32 -10.87
N GLU A 111 -4.07 -7.89 -9.97
CA GLU A 111 -4.46 -9.08 -9.20
C GLU A 111 -5.56 -8.79 -8.18
N HIS A 112 -5.62 -7.57 -7.64
CA HIS A 112 -6.53 -7.20 -6.54
C HIS A 112 -7.52 -6.10 -6.93
N GLY A 113 -7.86 -6.01 -8.22
CA GLY A 113 -8.69 -4.92 -8.74
C GLY A 113 -10.09 -4.78 -8.10
N ASN A 114 -10.68 -5.89 -7.63
CA ASN A 114 -11.93 -5.85 -6.86
C ASN A 114 -11.75 -5.16 -5.50
N LEU A 115 -10.63 -5.41 -4.80
CA LEU A 115 -10.32 -4.77 -3.52
C LEU A 115 -10.10 -3.26 -3.71
N TYR A 116 -9.35 -2.88 -4.75
CA TYR A 116 -9.13 -1.47 -5.07
C TYR A 116 -10.45 -0.75 -5.38
N ARG A 117 -11.29 -1.31 -6.25
CA ARG A 117 -12.62 -0.75 -6.56
C ARG A 117 -13.49 -0.61 -5.32
N TYR A 118 -13.48 -1.61 -4.43
CA TYR A 118 -14.19 -1.55 -3.16
C TYR A 118 -13.73 -0.35 -2.32
N LEU A 119 -12.41 -0.15 -2.16
CA LEU A 119 -11.88 0.98 -1.41
C LEU A 119 -12.20 2.33 -2.04
N SER A 120 -12.10 2.44 -3.37
CA SER A 120 -12.44 3.69 -4.08
C SER A 120 -13.90 4.08 -3.89
N MET A 121 -14.83 3.12 -3.97
CA MET A 121 -16.26 3.34 -3.75
C MET A 121 -16.55 3.79 -2.32
N ASN A 122 -16.03 3.08 -1.32
CA ASN A 122 -16.30 3.35 0.10
C ASN A 122 -15.60 4.62 0.63
N SER A 123 -14.49 5.02 0.01
CA SER A 123 -13.83 6.30 0.33
C SER A 123 -14.65 7.50 -0.14
N ALA A 124 -15.37 7.38 -1.26
CA ALA A 124 -16.19 8.44 -1.82
C ALA A 124 -17.53 8.65 -1.07
N THR A 125 -18.10 7.58 -0.49
CA THR A 125 -19.34 7.65 0.29
C THR A 125 -19.11 8.19 1.71
N GLY A 126 -17.85 8.29 2.16
CA GLY A 126 -17.50 8.75 3.50
C GLY A 126 -17.86 7.76 4.62
N GLU A 127 -18.36 6.57 4.27
CA GLU A 127 -18.79 5.54 5.22
C GLU A 127 -17.62 4.95 6.01
N SER A 128 -16.39 4.97 5.47
CA SER A 128 -15.20 4.53 6.20
C SER A 128 -14.60 5.60 7.13
N GLY A 129 -15.02 6.87 7.04
CA GLY A 129 -14.49 8.00 7.83
C GLY A 129 -12.99 8.34 7.60
N GLN A 130 -12.23 7.45 6.97
CA GLN A 130 -10.81 7.55 6.66
C GLN A 130 -10.58 7.19 5.20
N ASN A 131 -9.80 8.01 4.48
CA ASN A 131 -9.33 7.71 3.14
C ASN A 131 -8.01 6.94 3.25
N VAL A 132 -8.11 5.66 3.62
CA VAL A 132 -6.94 4.79 3.85
C VAL A 132 -6.06 4.68 2.60
N VAL A 133 -6.65 4.74 1.41
CA VAL A 133 -5.90 4.79 0.15
C VAL A 133 -4.99 6.03 0.10
N ALA A 134 -5.49 7.21 0.47
CA ALA A 134 -4.69 8.43 0.57
C ALA A 134 -3.61 8.34 1.66
N ASP A 135 -3.91 7.70 2.79
CA ASP A 135 -2.92 7.48 3.85
C ASP A 135 -1.78 6.56 3.39
N VAL A 136 -2.10 5.45 2.72
CA VAL A 136 -1.11 4.53 2.13
C VAL A 136 -0.23 5.23 1.11
N LYS A 137 -0.82 6.00 0.18
CA LYS A 137 -0.05 6.83 -0.78
C LYS A 137 0.92 7.74 -0.06
N THR A 138 0.46 8.39 1.02
CA THR A 138 1.28 9.31 1.79
C THR A 138 2.44 8.59 2.48
N VAL A 139 2.22 7.39 3.01
CA VAL A 139 3.29 6.56 3.60
C VAL A 139 4.32 6.17 2.54
N ILE A 140 3.88 5.65 1.39
CA ILE A 140 4.76 5.26 0.28
C ILE A 140 5.56 6.47 -0.22
N ALA A 141 4.91 7.62 -0.44
CA ALA A 141 5.57 8.83 -0.92
C ALA A 141 6.64 9.34 0.06
N ARG A 142 6.43 9.20 1.38
CA ARG A 142 7.47 9.52 2.38
C ARG A 142 8.64 8.54 2.33
N GLN A 143 8.38 7.24 2.12
CA GLN A 143 9.45 6.25 1.97
C GLN A 143 10.27 6.49 0.70
N VAL A 144 9.62 6.80 -0.43
CA VAL A 144 10.28 7.21 -1.68
C VAL A 144 11.09 8.50 -1.48
N THR A 145 10.54 9.48 -0.74
CA THR A 145 11.27 10.71 -0.37
C THR A 145 12.56 10.38 0.39
N GLY A 146 12.49 9.51 1.40
CA GLY A 146 13.65 9.10 2.18
C GLY A 146 14.70 8.34 1.36
N LEU A 147 14.26 7.50 0.43
CA LEU A 147 15.16 6.80 -0.49
C LEU A 147 15.91 7.76 -1.41
N PHE A 148 15.21 8.73 -2.00
CA PHE A 148 15.85 9.76 -2.83
C PHE A 148 16.82 10.63 -2.03
N GLN A 149 16.44 11.05 -0.81
CA GLN A 149 17.33 11.79 0.07
C GLN A 149 18.59 11.00 0.41
N TYR A 150 18.44 9.71 0.75
CA TYR A 150 19.57 8.83 1.04
C TYR A 150 20.58 8.79 -0.12
N PHE A 151 20.12 8.62 -1.36
CA PHE A 151 21.01 8.62 -2.53
C PHE A 151 21.63 9.99 -2.79
N LEU A 152 20.85 11.07 -2.73
CA LEU A 152 21.35 12.44 -2.99
C LEU A 152 22.37 12.91 -1.95
N ASP A 153 22.22 12.49 -0.70
CA ASP A 153 23.19 12.76 0.36
C ASP A 153 24.54 12.10 0.08
N GLN A 154 24.59 10.94 -0.62
CA GLN A 154 25.86 10.34 -1.07
C GLN A 154 26.60 11.22 -2.08
N PHE A 155 25.87 12.00 -2.89
CA PHE A 155 26.44 12.98 -3.82
C PHE A 155 26.70 14.34 -3.15
N GLY A 156 26.34 14.51 -1.88
CA GLY A 156 26.51 15.76 -1.14
C GLY A 156 25.62 16.91 -1.63
N ILE A 157 24.50 16.59 -2.30
CA ILE A 157 23.62 17.58 -2.94
C ILE A 157 22.28 17.63 -2.23
N GLN A 158 21.81 18.85 -1.99
CA GLN A 158 20.49 19.10 -1.42
C GLN A 158 19.54 19.53 -2.53
N VAL A 159 18.49 18.74 -2.75
CA VAL A 159 17.46 18.99 -3.77
C VAL A 159 16.14 19.26 -3.05
N PRO A 160 15.74 20.53 -2.85
CA PRO A 160 14.53 20.87 -2.10
C PRO A 160 13.23 20.28 -2.67
N VAL A 161 13.21 19.99 -3.98
CA VAL A 161 12.04 19.45 -4.68
C VAL A 161 11.85 17.94 -4.48
N VAL A 162 12.73 17.23 -3.76
CA VAL A 162 12.66 15.76 -3.61
C VAL A 162 11.33 15.28 -3.03
N GLN A 163 10.84 15.93 -1.97
CA GLN A 163 9.56 15.55 -1.38
C GLN A 163 8.39 15.75 -2.36
N PRO A 164 8.14 16.95 -2.92
CA PRO A 164 7.04 17.12 -3.88
C PRO A 164 7.21 16.26 -5.14
N LEU A 165 8.44 15.98 -5.58
CA LEU A 165 8.72 15.07 -6.69
C LEU A 165 8.29 13.63 -6.37
N ALA A 166 8.67 13.10 -5.20
CA ALA A 166 8.27 11.77 -4.76
C ALA A 166 6.74 11.63 -4.65
N PHE A 167 6.07 12.64 -4.07
CA PHE A 167 4.61 12.68 -4.02
C PHE A 167 3.98 12.76 -5.41
N GLY A 168 4.55 13.54 -6.32
CA GLY A 168 4.11 13.65 -7.70
C GLY A 168 4.21 12.33 -8.46
N ILE A 169 5.32 11.60 -8.32
CA ILE A 169 5.53 10.29 -8.95
C ILE A 169 4.54 9.26 -8.40
N VAL A 170 4.37 9.18 -7.08
CA VAL A 170 3.41 8.25 -6.47
C VAL A 170 1.98 8.56 -6.91
N GLY A 171 1.61 9.84 -6.97
CA GLY A 171 0.32 10.28 -7.48
C GLY A 171 0.11 9.91 -8.95
N LEU A 172 1.11 10.16 -9.81
CA LEU A 172 1.07 9.78 -11.22
C LEU A 172 0.83 8.28 -11.39
N VAL A 173 1.67 7.46 -10.77
CA VAL A 173 1.61 5.99 -10.88
C VAL A 173 0.26 5.47 -10.42
N GLU A 174 -0.20 5.89 -9.23
CA GLU A 174 -1.48 5.40 -8.72
C GLU A 174 -2.67 5.88 -9.56
N SER A 175 -2.70 7.14 -9.96
CA SER A 175 -3.87 7.69 -10.67
C SER A 175 -3.97 7.11 -12.08
N SER A 176 -2.84 6.92 -12.76
CA SER A 176 -2.80 6.23 -14.06
C SER A 176 -3.18 4.76 -13.94
N ALA A 177 -2.65 4.03 -12.95
CA ALA A 177 -2.97 2.62 -12.75
C ALA A 177 -4.44 2.42 -12.35
N GLY A 178 -4.96 3.28 -11.46
CA GLY A 178 -6.35 3.28 -11.05
C GLY A 178 -7.32 3.58 -12.19
N SER A 179 -6.98 4.55 -13.06
CA SER A 179 -7.76 4.85 -14.27
C SER A 179 -7.75 3.68 -15.25
N TRP A 180 -6.58 3.09 -15.50
CA TRP A 180 -6.45 1.94 -16.38
C TRP A 180 -7.26 0.73 -15.90
N LEU A 181 -7.30 0.49 -14.58
CA LEU A 181 -8.09 -0.60 -14.02
C LEU A 181 -9.61 -0.42 -14.27
N GLN A 182 -10.11 0.80 -14.32
CA GLN A 182 -11.52 1.06 -14.68
C GLN A 182 -11.75 0.91 -16.19
N GLU A 183 -10.86 1.50 -16.98
CA GLU A 183 -11.01 1.61 -18.44
C GLU A 183 -9.66 1.38 -19.13
N PRO A 184 -9.28 0.11 -19.40
CA PRO A 184 -7.98 -0.21 -19.99
C PRO A 184 -7.78 0.34 -21.40
N ASN A 185 -8.88 0.58 -22.14
CA ASN A 185 -8.88 1.20 -23.47
C ASN A 185 -7.90 0.55 -24.49
N GLY A 186 -7.70 -0.77 -24.37
CA GLY A 186 -6.83 -1.55 -25.27
C GLY A 186 -5.35 -1.54 -24.89
N LEU A 187 -4.95 -0.81 -23.85
CA LEU A 187 -3.59 -0.82 -23.31
C LEU A 187 -3.41 -2.04 -22.40
N THR A 188 -2.34 -2.80 -22.59
CA THR A 188 -1.99 -3.91 -21.69
C THR A 188 -1.33 -3.42 -20.40
N LEU A 189 -1.27 -4.29 -19.38
CA LEU A 189 -0.61 -3.96 -18.11
C LEU A 189 0.89 -3.70 -18.29
N ASP A 190 1.54 -4.48 -19.17
CA ASP A 190 2.96 -4.34 -19.47
C ASP A 190 3.23 -3.00 -20.17
N GLU A 191 2.43 -2.64 -21.17
CA GLU A 191 2.56 -1.35 -21.86
C GLU A 191 2.33 -0.17 -20.90
N LEU A 192 1.32 -0.25 -20.01
CA LEU A 192 1.11 0.77 -18.98
C LEU A 192 2.34 0.88 -18.07
N THR A 193 2.88 -0.25 -17.63
CA THR A 193 4.04 -0.31 -16.74
C THR A 193 5.26 0.33 -17.40
N ASP A 194 5.51 0.03 -18.68
CA ASP A 194 6.60 0.65 -19.46
C ASP A 194 6.42 2.17 -19.56
N TRP A 195 5.23 2.66 -19.90
CA TRP A 195 4.94 4.10 -19.94
C TRP A 195 5.16 4.79 -18.60
N LEU A 196 4.72 4.18 -17.51
CA LEU A 196 4.91 4.71 -16.16
C LEU A 196 6.38 4.75 -15.75
N CYS A 197 7.18 3.75 -16.16
CA CYS A 197 8.63 3.76 -15.95
C CYS A 197 9.29 4.93 -16.68
N ASP A 198 8.95 5.13 -17.95
CA ASP A 198 9.51 6.18 -18.79
C ASP A 198 9.15 7.58 -18.26
N TRP A 199 7.89 7.82 -17.87
CA TRP A 199 7.48 9.09 -17.29
C TRP A 199 8.15 9.34 -15.94
N THR A 200 8.24 8.31 -15.10
CA THR A 200 8.90 8.44 -13.79
C THR A 200 10.37 8.78 -13.95
N TRP A 201 11.08 8.09 -14.85
CA TRP A 201 12.48 8.39 -15.15
C TRP A 201 12.65 9.82 -15.67
N GLN A 202 11.84 10.24 -16.65
CA GLN A 202 11.95 11.59 -17.19
C GLN A 202 11.67 12.68 -16.16
N LEU A 203 10.69 12.48 -15.26
CA LEU A 203 10.43 13.42 -14.16
C LEU A 203 11.61 13.52 -13.20
N LEU A 204 12.25 12.38 -12.88
CA LEU A 204 13.44 12.34 -12.03
C LEU A 204 14.63 13.01 -12.68
N ASP A 205 15.01 12.56 -13.87
CA ASP A 205 16.16 13.06 -14.63
C ASP A 205 16.05 14.58 -14.87
N GLN A 206 14.90 15.05 -15.37
CA GLN A 206 14.67 16.48 -15.58
C GLN A 206 14.76 17.29 -14.27
N SER A 207 14.32 16.72 -13.14
CA SER A 207 14.39 17.41 -11.85
C SER A 207 15.81 17.50 -11.32
N LEU A 208 16.65 16.49 -11.60
CA LEU A 208 18.05 16.44 -11.15
C LEU A 208 18.98 17.28 -12.02
N GLN A 209 18.75 17.32 -13.33
CA GLN A 209 19.52 18.13 -14.27
C GLN A 209 19.53 19.63 -13.91
N VAL A 210 18.43 20.15 -13.34
CA VAL A 210 18.34 21.54 -12.85
C VAL A 210 19.39 21.84 -11.77
N TYR A 211 19.86 20.83 -11.05
CA TYR A 211 20.90 20.93 -10.03
C TYR A 211 22.28 20.48 -10.54
N GLY A 212 22.43 20.26 -11.85
CA GLY A 212 23.67 19.80 -12.47
C GLY A 212 23.98 18.32 -12.23
N LEU A 213 22.98 17.53 -11.83
CA LEU A 213 23.10 16.10 -11.67
C LEU A 213 22.63 15.38 -12.92
N GLU A 214 23.53 14.66 -13.56
CA GLU A 214 23.23 13.73 -14.64
C GLU A 214 23.43 12.31 -14.11
N LEU A 215 22.36 11.52 -14.10
CA LEU A 215 22.39 10.10 -13.72
C LEU A 215 22.28 9.25 -14.97
N ASP A 216 23.18 8.28 -15.13
CA ASP A 216 23.01 7.24 -16.13
C ASP A 216 21.98 6.21 -15.61
N PRO A 217 20.82 6.03 -16.28
CA PRO A 217 19.78 5.10 -15.82
C PRO A 217 20.21 3.63 -15.84
N ASP A 218 21.29 3.32 -16.57
CA ASP A 218 21.81 1.97 -16.77
C ASP A 218 23.08 1.70 -15.96
N LEU A 219 23.55 2.67 -15.16
CA LEU A 219 24.64 2.46 -14.20
C LEU A 219 24.11 2.35 -12.77
N PRO A 220 24.61 1.40 -11.96
CA PRO A 220 24.26 1.34 -10.55
C PRO A 220 24.62 2.63 -9.81
N LEU A 221 23.73 3.10 -8.91
CA LEU A 221 23.93 4.32 -8.12
C LEU A 221 25.09 4.22 -7.11
N ALA A 222 25.50 2.99 -6.79
CA ALA A 222 26.74 2.65 -6.09
C ALA A 222 27.15 1.23 -6.51
N GLU A 223 28.45 0.94 -6.62
CA GLU A 223 28.91 -0.45 -6.60
C GLU A 223 28.47 -1.04 -5.25
N ALA A 224 27.71 -2.13 -5.28
CA ALA A 224 27.54 -2.93 -4.07
C ALA A 224 28.96 -3.37 -3.64
N ASP A 225 29.48 -2.81 -2.56
CA ASP A 225 30.74 -3.26 -1.99
C ASP A 225 30.63 -4.78 -1.74
N PRO A 226 31.48 -5.63 -2.35
CA PRO A 226 31.43 -7.07 -2.15
C PRO A 226 31.97 -7.51 -0.77
N ALA A 227 32.04 -6.62 0.21
CA ALA A 227 32.54 -6.89 1.56
C ALA A 227 31.42 -6.86 2.61
N ASP A 228 30.41 -7.72 2.47
CA ASP A 228 29.64 -8.28 3.60
C ASP A 228 28.94 -9.57 3.14
N GLY A 229 29.71 -10.67 3.07
CA GLY A 229 29.25 -12.01 2.74
C GLY A 229 30.33 -12.94 2.21
#